data_AF-A0A7D7VJD8-F1
#
_entry.id   AF-A0A7D7VJD8-F1
#
_cell.length_a   1.000
_cell.length_b   1.000
_cell.length_c   1.000
_cell.angle_alpha   90.00
_cell.angle_beta   90.00
_cell.angle_gamma   90.00
#
_symmetry.space_group_name_H-M   'P 1'
#
loop_
_entity.id
_entity.type
_entity.pdbx_description
1 polymer ?
#
loop_
_entity_poly.entity_id
_entity_poly.type
_entity_poly.pdbx_seq_one_letter_code
_entity_poly.pdbx_strand_id
1 'polypeptide(L)'
;MSGASLYDRLGGGDKLRNIVADVWANHTSNPKVKNRYVNSDGEKVKQVVWEFFCSGIGGPQEYTGQDMLTAHTGMNINDEEFVAVCDDVLAALDKNNVAQGEKDEVLCILYSMKADIVDV
;
A
#
# COMPACT_ATOMS: atom_id res chain seq x y z
N MET A 1 2.77 24.60 14.21
CA MET A 1 1.52 24.18 13.54
C MET A 1 1.64 22.68 13.32
N SER A 2 1.20 21.83 14.27
CA SER A 2 1.09 20.40 13.97
C SER A 2 -0.16 20.21 13.12
N GLY A 3 0.00 20.19 11.80
CA GLY A 3 -1.06 19.70 10.92
C GLY A 3 -1.41 18.27 11.32
N ALA A 4 -2.69 17.90 11.19
CA ALA A 4 -3.12 16.53 11.38
C ALA A 4 -2.28 15.60 10.46
N SER A 5 -1.85 14.46 10.99
CA SER A 5 -1.08 13.49 10.20
C SER A 5 -1.90 12.99 9.01
N LEU A 6 -1.24 12.41 8.00
CA LEU A 6 -1.97 11.76 6.91
C LEU A 6 -2.81 10.58 7.45
N TYR A 7 -2.36 9.90 8.51
CA TYR A 7 -3.15 8.92 9.26
C TYR A 7 -4.49 9.50 9.73
N ASP A 8 -4.46 10.66 10.41
CA ASP A 8 -5.66 11.30 10.94
C ASP A 8 -6.60 11.73 9.81
N ARG A 9 -6.05 12.29 8.72
CA ARG A 9 -6.83 12.72 7.55
C ARG A 9 -7.45 11.55 6.79
N LEU A 10 -6.81 10.39 6.79
CA LEU A 10 -7.36 9.16 6.23
C LEU A 10 -8.36 8.45 7.16
N GLY A 11 -8.63 9.00 8.34
CA GLY A 11 -9.63 8.48 9.28
C GLY A 11 -9.13 7.37 10.20
N GLY A 12 -7.82 7.24 10.35
CA GLY A 12 -7.18 6.32 11.29
C GLY A 12 -7.28 4.84 10.94
N GLY A 13 -6.92 4.00 11.91
CA GLY A 13 -6.65 2.57 11.70
C GLY A 13 -7.84 1.78 11.14
N ASP A 14 -9.05 2.03 11.62
CA ASP A 14 -10.24 1.30 11.17
C ASP A 14 -10.60 1.62 9.71
N LYS A 15 -10.50 2.89 9.30
CA LYS A 15 -10.73 3.26 7.90
C LYS A 15 -9.63 2.70 7.00
N LEU A 16 -8.39 2.69 7.47
CA LEU A 16 -7.27 2.08 6.75
C LEU A 16 -7.41 0.56 6.61
N ARG A 17 -8.04 -0.15 7.55
CA ARG A 17 -8.35 -1.59 7.38
C ARG A 17 -9.22 -1.84 6.14
N ASN A 18 -10.25 -1.01 5.96
CA ASN A 18 -11.14 -1.13 4.81
C ASN A 18 -10.41 -0.81 3.50
N ILE A 19 -9.60 0.25 3.49
CA ILE A 19 -8.78 0.61 2.33
C ILE A 19 -7.83 -0.56 1.97
N VAL A 20 -7.13 -1.15 2.94
CA VAL A 20 -6.21 -2.27 2.70
C VAL A 20 -6.94 -3.53 2.21
N ALA A 21 -8.16 -3.79 2.69
CA ALA A 21 -8.98 -4.86 2.16
C ALA A 21 -9.35 -4.64 0.69
N ASP A 22 -9.64 -3.39 0.30
CA ASP A 22 -9.91 -3.01 -1.09
C ASP A 22 -8.65 -3.08 -1.96
N VAL A 23 -7.48 -2.67 -1.45
CA VAL A 23 -6.18 -2.83 -2.12
C VAL A 23 -5.92 -4.31 -2.44
N TRP A 24 -6.11 -5.18 -1.45
CA TRP A 24 -5.96 -6.63 -1.63
C TRP A 24 -6.91 -7.18 -2.71
N ALA A 25 -8.17 -6.75 -2.70
CA ALA A 25 -9.15 -7.16 -3.71
C ALA A 25 -8.77 -6.69 -5.13
N ASN A 26 -8.23 -5.48 -5.26
CA ASN A 26 -7.75 -4.95 -6.53
C ASN A 26 -6.54 -5.76 -7.04
N HIS A 27 -5.50 -5.94 -6.21
CA HIS A 27 -4.31 -6.71 -6.57
C HIS A 27 -4.63 -8.15 -6.99
N THR A 28 -5.51 -8.83 -6.25
CA THR A 28 -5.86 -10.24 -6.51
C THR A 28 -6.80 -10.42 -7.71
N SER A 29 -7.39 -9.34 -8.23
CA SER A 29 -8.22 -9.36 -9.45
C SER A 29 -7.50 -8.79 -10.68
N ASN A 30 -6.45 -7.99 -10.50
CA ASN A 30 -5.71 -7.33 -11.57
C ASN A 30 -4.88 -8.34 -12.40
N PRO A 31 -5.14 -8.53 -13.70
CA PRO A 31 -4.44 -9.52 -14.52
C PRO A 31 -2.93 -9.28 -14.66
N LYS A 32 -2.44 -8.06 -14.41
CA LYS A 32 -1.01 -7.73 -14.47
C LYS A 32 -0.24 -8.27 -13.26
N VAL A 33 -0.86 -8.31 -12.08
CA VAL A 33 -0.15 -8.56 -10.82
C VAL A 33 -0.74 -9.70 -9.98
N LYS A 34 -1.98 -10.16 -10.23
CA LYS A 34 -2.65 -11.19 -9.42
C LYS A 34 -1.83 -12.46 -9.22
N ASN A 35 -1.03 -12.84 -10.21
CA ASN A 35 -0.19 -14.04 -10.15
C ASN A 35 0.91 -13.94 -9.08
N ARG A 36 1.29 -12.73 -8.66
CA ARG A 36 2.24 -12.49 -7.56
C ARG A 36 1.67 -12.90 -6.20
N TYR A 37 0.34 -12.91 -6.06
CA TYR A 37 -0.34 -13.09 -4.77
C TYR A 37 -0.94 -14.49 -4.57
N VAL A 38 -0.87 -15.39 -5.56
CA VAL A 38 -1.57 -16.69 -5.54
C VAL A 38 -1.14 -17.62 -4.40
N ASN A 39 0.11 -17.49 -3.94
CA ASN A 39 0.67 -18.30 -2.86
C ASN A 39 0.79 -17.51 -1.54
N SER A 40 0.27 -16.29 -1.50
CA SER A 40 0.34 -15.44 -0.31
C SER A 40 -0.76 -15.80 0.69
N ASP A 41 -0.44 -15.70 1.98
CA ASP A 41 -1.45 -15.64 3.03
C ASP A 41 -2.08 -14.24 3.03
N GLY A 42 -3.28 -14.12 2.48
CA GLY A 42 -3.96 -12.84 2.33
C GLY A 42 -4.29 -12.13 3.64
N GLU A 43 -4.59 -12.85 4.72
CA GLU A 43 -4.82 -12.20 6.02
C GLU A 43 -3.51 -11.64 6.57
N LYS A 44 -2.41 -12.41 6.43
CA LYS A 44 -1.09 -11.93 6.85
C LYS A 44 -0.62 -10.74 6.02
N VAL A 45 -0.80 -10.76 4.70
CA VAL A 45 -0.44 -9.63 3.83
C VAL A 45 -1.25 -8.39 4.21
N LYS A 46 -2.57 -8.51 4.34
CA LYS A 46 -3.41 -7.36 4.76
C LYS A 46 -3.01 -6.81 6.12
N GLN A 47 -2.62 -7.67 7.07
CA GLN A 47 -2.13 -7.24 8.38
C GLN A 47 -0.86 -6.39 8.25
N VAL A 48 0.18 -6.90 7.60
CA VAL A 48 1.47 -6.19 7.51
C VAL A 48 1.38 -4.94 6.64
N VAL A 49 0.54 -4.94 5.59
CA VAL A 49 0.30 -3.75 4.77
C VAL A 49 -0.46 -2.69 5.56
N TRP A 50 -1.42 -3.08 6.40
CA TRP A 50 -2.10 -2.14 7.29
C TRP A 50 -1.15 -1.50 8.31
N GLU A 51 -0.29 -2.29 8.94
CA GLU A 51 0.74 -1.79 9.85
C GLU A 51 1.71 -0.83 9.13
N PHE A 52 2.15 -1.21 7.92
CA PHE A 52 3.03 -0.41 7.09
C PHE A 52 2.41 0.95 6.73
N PHE A 53 1.18 0.94 6.21
CA PHE A 53 0.45 2.16 5.89
C PHE A 53 0.30 3.04 7.12
N CYS A 54 -0.21 2.48 8.22
CA CYS A 54 -0.45 3.25 9.43
C CYS A 54 0.83 3.88 9.97
N SER A 55 1.91 3.11 10.13
CA SER A 55 3.19 3.61 10.65
C SER A 55 3.82 4.66 9.72
N GLY A 56 3.81 4.42 8.41
CA GLY A 56 4.45 5.28 7.41
C GLY A 56 3.81 6.66 7.26
N ILE A 57 2.53 6.80 7.61
CA ILE A 57 1.77 8.05 7.44
C ILE A 57 1.50 8.80 8.76
N GLY A 58 2.19 8.39 9.84
CA GLY A 58 2.16 9.06 11.15
C GLY A 58 1.19 8.46 12.17
N GLY A 59 0.69 7.24 11.92
CA GLY A 59 -0.14 6.49 12.86
C GLY A 59 0.68 5.78 13.96
N PRO A 60 0.02 5.36 15.06
CA PRO A 60 0.69 4.76 16.21
C PRO A 60 1.05 3.27 16.05
N GLN A 61 0.65 2.64 14.94
CA GLN A 61 0.89 1.22 14.69
C GLN A 61 2.38 0.95 14.48
N GLU A 62 2.85 -0.18 15.01
CA GLU A 62 4.20 -0.69 14.76
C GLU A 62 4.19 -1.55 13.49
N TYR A 63 5.17 -1.34 12.60
CA TYR A 63 5.38 -2.20 11.44
C TYR A 63 6.23 -3.40 11.80
N THR A 64 5.66 -4.60 11.64
CA THR A 64 6.33 -5.86 12.01
C THR A 64 6.84 -6.66 10.81
N GLY A 65 6.73 -6.10 9.60
CA GLY A 65 7.18 -6.74 8.36
C GLY A 65 8.65 -6.54 8.04
N GLN A 66 9.06 -7.04 6.88
CA GLN A 66 10.41 -6.84 6.32
C GLN A 66 10.52 -5.45 5.70
N ASP A 67 11.73 -4.91 5.61
CA ASP A 67 11.96 -3.71 4.78
C ASP A 67 11.59 -3.98 3.32
N MET A 68 11.32 -2.90 2.56
CA MET A 68 10.82 -3.02 1.18
C MET A 68 11.79 -3.77 0.27
N LEU A 69 13.09 -3.57 0.41
CA LEU A 69 14.09 -4.28 -0.37
C LEU A 69 14.04 -5.78 -0.08
N THR A 70 14.15 -6.18 1.18
CA THR A 70 14.12 -7.59 1.58
C THR A 70 12.80 -8.26 1.18
N ALA A 71 11.68 -7.56 1.34
CA ALA A 71 10.35 -8.10 1.02
C ALA A 71 10.16 -8.37 -0.48
N HIS A 72 10.79 -7.58 -1.36
CA HIS A 72 10.59 -7.66 -2.81
C HIS A 72 11.78 -8.24 -3.59
N THR A 73 12.93 -8.45 -2.93
CA THR A 73 14.13 -9.05 -3.54
C THR A 73 13.82 -10.38 -4.21
N GLY A 74 14.28 -10.56 -5.45
CA GLY A 74 14.12 -11.79 -6.21
C GLY A 74 12.72 -11.99 -6.79
N MET A 75 11.80 -11.03 -6.60
CA MET A 75 10.53 -11.03 -7.30
C MET A 75 10.67 -10.57 -8.74
N ASN A 76 11.72 -9.80 -9.10
CA ASN A 76 11.88 -9.28 -10.47
C ASN A 76 10.60 -8.55 -10.92
N ILE A 77 10.17 -7.59 -10.10
CA ILE A 77 9.02 -6.71 -10.37
C ILE A 77 9.49 -5.64 -11.35
N ASN A 78 8.78 -5.48 -12.46
CA ASN A 78 9.09 -4.44 -13.43
C ASN A 78 8.29 -3.14 -13.20
N ASP A 79 8.63 -2.10 -13.95
CA ASP A 79 7.95 -0.80 -13.91
C ASP A 79 6.43 -0.88 -14.15
N GLU A 80 5.98 -1.74 -15.08
CA GLU A 80 4.57 -1.86 -15.41
C GLU A 80 3.77 -2.46 -14.25
N GLU A 81 4.31 -3.48 -13.59
CA GLU A 81 3.72 -4.09 -12.41
C GLU A 81 3.70 -3.11 -11.23
N PHE A 82 4.77 -2.35 -11.02
CA PHE A 82 4.84 -1.32 -9.99
C PHE A 82 3.78 -0.23 -10.19
N VAL A 83 3.63 0.27 -11.42
CA VAL A 83 2.58 1.25 -11.74
C VAL A 83 1.19 0.64 -11.54
N ALA A 84 0.98 -0.61 -11.95
CA ALA A 84 -0.30 -1.30 -11.78
C ALA A 84 -0.71 -1.44 -10.31
N VAL A 85 0.22 -1.74 -9.39
CA VAL A 85 -0.11 -1.76 -7.95
C VAL A 85 -0.37 -0.36 -7.39
N CYS A 86 0.31 0.68 -7.90
CA CYS A 86 0.00 2.06 -7.51
C CYS A 86 -1.42 2.46 -7.93
N ASP A 87 -1.82 2.11 -9.16
CA ASP A 87 -3.18 2.35 -9.67
C ASP A 87 -4.24 1.62 -8.83
N ASP A 88 -3.97 0.36 -8.47
CA ASP A 88 -4.84 -0.43 -7.60
C ASP A 88 -5.00 0.22 -6.22
N VAL A 89 -3.94 0.82 -5.66
CA VAL A 89 -4.01 1.55 -4.39
C VAL A 89 -4.84 2.83 -4.52
N LEU A 90 -4.60 3.62 -5.57
CA LEU A 90 -5.38 4.83 -5.81
C LEU A 90 -6.88 4.53 -6.01
N ALA A 91 -7.21 3.44 -6.72
CA ALA A 91 -8.58 3.00 -6.89
C ALA A 91 -9.25 2.61 -5.56
N ALA A 92 -8.51 1.98 -4.63
CA ALA A 92 -9.01 1.68 -3.30
C ALA A 92 -9.26 2.96 -2.48
N LEU A 93 -8.36 3.96 -2.56
CA LEU A 93 -8.56 5.26 -1.92
C LEU A 93 -9.78 6.00 -2.49
N ASP A 94 -9.96 5.97 -3.81
CA ASP A 94 -11.12 6.55 -4.49
C ASP A 94 -12.43 5.90 -4.03
N LYS A 95 -12.47 4.57 -3.98
CA LYS A 95 -13.62 3.82 -3.46
C LYS A 95 -13.99 4.21 -2.02
N ASN A 96 -13.00 4.61 -1.23
CA ASN A 96 -13.16 5.04 0.17
C ASN A 96 -13.36 6.56 0.33
N ASN A 97 -13.64 7.27 -0.77
CA ASN A 97 -13.89 8.72 -0.82
C ASN A 97 -12.77 9.54 -0.18
N VAL A 98 -11.52 9.13 -0.40
CA VAL A 98 -10.33 9.87 0.04
C VAL A 98 -10.15 11.09 -0.87
N ALA A 99 -9.91 12.26 -0.28
CA ALA A 99 -9.72 13.49 -1.02
C ALA A 99 -8.41 13.47 -1.84
N GLN A 100 -8.36 14.29 -2.91
CA GLN A 100 -7.26 14.24 -3.87
C GLN A 100 -5.90 14.52 -3.25
N GLY A 101 -5.81 15.46 -2.30
CA GLY A 101 -4.54 15.79 -1.63
C GLY A 101 -3.94 14.59 -0.90
N GLU A 102 -4.76 13.84 -0.17
CA GLU A 102 -4.30 12.62 0.52
C GLU A 102 -3.90 11.51 -0.46
N LYS A 103 -4.59 11.38 -1.60
CA LYS A 103 -4.20 10.43 -2.66
C LYS A 103 -2.85 10.78 -3.27
N ASP A 104 -2.62 12.07 -3.55
CA ASP A 104 -1.35 12.54 -4.12
C ASP A 104 -0.19 12.28 -3.15
N GLU A 105 -0.40 12.51 -1.85
CA GLU A 105 0.59 12.21 -0.82
C GLU A 105 0.89 10.71 -0.71
N VAL A 106 -0.14 9.84 -0.73
CA VAL A 106 0.06 8.38 -0.77
C VAL A 106 0.85 7.98 -2.01
N LEU A 107 0.52 8.54 -3.18
CA LEU A 107 1.22 8.25 -4.43
C LEU A 107 2.71 8.63 -4.34
N CYS A 108 3.03 9.81 -3.80
CA CYS A 108 4.41 10.23 -3.60
C CYS A 108 5.18 9.27 -2.68
N ILE A 109 4.54 8.81 -1.60
CA ILE A 109 5.13 7.83 -0.67
C ILE A 109 5.40 6.51 -1.38
N LEU A 110 4.44 5.96 -2.14
CA LEU A 110 4.64 4.73 -2.91
C LEU A 110 5.82 4.86 -3.89
N TYR A 111 5.86 5.96 -4.65
CA TYR A 111 6.95 6.20 -5.61
C TYR A 111 8.32 6.39 -4.95
N SER A 112 8.39 6.85 -3.69
CA SER A 112 9.65 6.93 -2.96
C SER A 112 10.28 5.56 -2.66
N MET A 113 9.48 4.48 -2.66
CA MET A 113 9.93 3.11 -2.43
C MET A 113 10.32 2.38 -3.71
N LYS A 114 10.11 3.00 -4.87
CA LYS A 114 10.28 2.33 -6.18
C LYS A 114 11.66 1.69 -6.36
N ALA A 115 12.71 2.37 -5.89
CA ALA A 115 14.10 1.88 -6.00
C ALA A 115 14.37 0.61 -5.16
N ASP A 116 13.56 0.35 -4.14
CA ASP A 116 13.67 -0.84 -3.29
C ASP A 116 12.76 -1.98 -3.76
N ILE A 117 12.00 -1.80 -4.86
CA ILE A 117 10.96 -2.75 -5.31
C ILE A 117 11.19 -3.19 -6.76
N VAL A 118 11.56 -2.27 -7.64
CA VAL A 118 11.72 -2.54 -9.06
C VAL A 118 13.12 -3.07 -9.35
N ASP A 119 13.21 -4.18 -10.08
CA ASP A 119 14.45 -4.82 -10.51
C ASP A 119 15.43 -5.26 -9.39
N VAL A 120 14.89 -5.58 -8.20
CA VAL A 120 15.63 -6.09 -7.02
C VAL A 120 15.46 -7.59 -6.77
#